data_AF-A0A257EVH3-F1
#
_entry.id   AF-A0A257EVH3-F1
#
_cell.length_a   1.000
_cell.length_b   1.000
_cell.length_c   1.000
_cell.angle_alpha   90.00
_cell.angle_beta   90.00
_cell.angle_gamma   90.00
#
_symmetry.space_group_name_H-M   'P 1'
#
loop_
_entity.id
_entity.type
_entity.pdbx_description
1 polymer ?
#
loop_
_entity_poly.entity_id
_entity_poly.type
_entity_poly.pdbx_seq_one_letter_code
_entity_poly.pdbx_strand_id
1 'polypeptide(L)' 'MSKDTSRKFLDANHPMFRRPWVRWATGIIPLAWGGFEFFGMNDPFWGMLFAGAGAFALYELVWKGPDQA' A
#
# COMPACT_ATOMS: atom_id res chain seq x y z
N MET A 1 11.14 29.34 -1.57
CA MET A 1 11.74 28.00 -1.37
C MET A 1 10.69 26.98 -1.75
N SER A 2 10.58 26.69 -3.06
CA SER A 2 9.63 25.69 -3.55
C SER A 2 10.17 24.32 -3.14
N LYS A 3 9.48 23.63 -2.23
CA LYS A 3 9.79 22.24 -1.89
C LYS A 3 9.33 21.38 -3.06
N ASP A 4 10.13 21.33 -4.12
CA ASP A 4 9.83 20.51 -5.28
C ASP A 4 9.93 19.02 -4.90
N THR A 5 8.75 18.46 -4.65
CA THR A 5 8.31 17.11 -5.03
C THR A 5 9.37 16.02 -4.88
N SER A 6 9.64 15.63 -3.64
CA SER A 6 10.19 14.31 -3.36
C SER A 6 9.20 13.29 -3.94
N ARG A 7 9.53 12.68 -5.09
CA ARG A 7 8.73 11.61 -5.68
C ARG A 7 8.82 10.38 -4.77
N LYS A 8 8.07 10.38 -3.67
CA LYS A 8 7.82 9.17 -2.89
C LYS A 8 7.04 8.22 -3.79
N PHE A 9 7.50 6.97 -3.89
CA PHE A 9 6.86 5.93 -4.70
C PHE A 9 5.40 5.70 -4.27
N LEU A 10 5.10 5.94 -2.99
CA LEU A 10 3.78 6.01 -2.39
C LEU A 10 3.69 7.28 -1.55
N ASP A 11 3.04 8.32 -2.06
CA ASP A 11 2.83 9.56 -1.33
C ASP A 11 1.44 9.59 -0.68
N ALA A 12 1.37 9.40 0.63
CA ALA A 12 0.12 9.46 1.41
C ALA A 12 -0.59 10.83 1.36
N ASN A 13 0.10 11.89 0.89
CA ASN A 13 -0.47 13.23 0.71
C ASN A 13 -1.15 13.44 -0.65
N HIS A 14 -1.05 12.48 -1.58
CA HIS A 14 -1.72 12.58 -2.86
C HIS A 14 -3.25 12.68 -2.66
N PRO A 15 -3.98 13.53 -3.42
CA PRO A 15 -5.43 13.72 -3.26
C PRO A 15 -6.26 12.42 -3.33
N MET A 16 -5.73 11.41 -4.02
CA MET A 16 -6.30 10.06 -4.06
C MET A 16 -6.37 9.39 -2.68
N PHE A 17 -5.34 9.54 -1.86
CA PHE A 17 -5.27 8.97 -0.51
C PHE A 17 -5.92 9.86 0.55
N ARG A 18 -6.50 11.01 0.19
CA ARG A 18 -7.20 11.88 1.15
C ARG A 18 -8.38 11.18 1.83
N ARG A 19 -8.96 10.19 1.16
CA ARG A 19 -10.02 9.33 1.70
C ARG A 19 -9.37 8.14 2.44
N PRO A 20 -9.63 7.97 3.76
CA PRO A 20 -9.02 6.91 4.55
C PRO A 20 -9.23 5.52 3.94
N TRP A 21 -10.44 5.23 3.42
CA TRP A 21 -10.75 3.93 2.84
C TRP A 21 -9.90 3.57 1.61
N VAL A 22 -9.39 4.57 0.86
CA VAL A 22 -8.56 4.31 -0.32
C VAL A 22 -7.21 3.78 0.14
N ARG A 23 -6.66 4.34 1.21
CA ARG A 23 -5.40 3.88 1.83
C ARG A 23 -5.51 2.41 2.25
N TRP A 24 -6.60 2.06 2.92
CA TRP A 24 -6.88 0.69 3.30
C TRP A 24 -7.07 -0.21 2.08
N ALA A 25 -7.86 0.21 1.07
CA ALA A 25 -8.08 -0.57 -0.14
C ALA A 25 -6.79 -0.86 -0.91
N THR A 26 -5.91 0.14 -1.07
CA THR A 26 -4.63 -0.02 -1.78
C THR A 26 -3.71 -1.06 -1.14
N GLY A 27 -3.80 -1.26 0.18
CA GLY A 27 -3.01 -2.27 0.88
C GLY A 27 -3.72 -3.61 1.09
N ILE A 28 -5.01 -3.59 1.46
CA ILE A 28 -5.82 -4.79 1.74
C ILE A 28 -6.08 -5.60 0.48
N ILE A 29 -6.37 -4.96 -0.66
CA ILE A 29 -6.67 -5.67 -1.91
C ILE A 29 -5.50 -6.57 -2.36
N PRO A 30 -4.27 -6.06 -2.51
CA PRO A 30 -3.13 -6.91 -2.84
C PRO A 30 -2.77 -7.90 -1.73
N LEU A 31 -2.97 -7.56 -0.45
CA LEU A 31 -2.78 -8.53 0.65
C LEU A 31 -3.76 -9.71 0.58
N ALA A 32 -5.03 -9.43 0.32
CA ALA A 32 -6.06 -10.45 0.18
C ALA A 32 -5.81 -11.33 -1.05
N TRP A 33 -5.38 -10.72 -2.16
CA TRP A 33 -4.97 -11.43 -3.36
C TRP A 33 -3.75 -12.33 -3.11
N GLY A 34 -2.70 -11.80 -2.46
CA GLY A 34 -1.53 -12.59 -2.09
C GLY A 34 -1.85 -13.77 -1.18
N GLY A 35 -2.78 -13.59 -0.22
CA GLY A 35 -3.30 -14.69 0.58
C GLY A 35 -4.07 -15.71 -0.28
N PHE A 36 -4.89 -15.25 -1.21
CA PHE A 36 -5.61 -16.13 -2.13
C PHE A 36 -4.69 -16.95 -3.04
N GLU A 37 -3.62 -16.37 -3.61
CA GLU A 37 -2.61 -17.14 -4.34
C GLU A 37 -1.92 -18.18 -3.46
N PHE A 38 -1.57 -17.79 -2.22
CA PHE A 38 -0.86 -18.66 -1.29
C PHE A 38 -1.70 -19.88 -0.89
N PHE A 39 -2.98 -19.68 -0.59
CA PHE A 39 -3.88 -20.76 -0.13
C PHE A 39 -4.63 -21.47 -1.28
N GLY A 40 -4.90 -20.79 -2.38
CA GLY A 40 -5.72 -21.29 -3.49
C GLY A 40 -4.91 -21.84 -4.66
N MET A 41 -3.85 -21.15 -5.08
CA MET A 41 -3.06 -21.53 -6.26
C MET A 41 -1.77 -22.30 -5.95
N ASN A 42 -1.40 -22.43 -4.67
CA ASN A 42 -0.13 -23.05 -4.24
C ASN A 42 1.10 -22.39 -4.89
N ASP A 43 1.02 -21.08 -5.17
CA ASP A 43 2.07 -20.31 -5.83
C ASP A 43 2.69 -19.32 -4.83
N PRO A 44 3.56 -19.80 -3.91
CA PRO A 44 4.02 -19.02 -2.76
C PRO A 44 4.88 -17.81 -3.15
N PHE A 45 5.53 -17.85 -4.30
CA PHE A 45 6.34 -16.74 -4.80
C PHE A 45 5.49 -15.50 -5.08
N TRP A 46 4.41 -15.66 -5.85
CA TRP A 46 3.49 -14.57 -6.16
C TRP A 46 2.69 -14.13 -4.93
N GLY A 47 2.23 -15.08 -4.12
CA GLY A 47 1.55 -14.77 -2.86
C GLY A 47 2.39 -13.91 -1.93
N MET A 48 3.69 -14.21 -1.79
CA MET A 48 4.59 -13.44 -0.94
C MET A 48 4.92 -12.05 -1.49
N LEU A 49 5.05 -11.89 -2.82
CA LEU A 49 5.22 -10.59 -3.45
C LEU A 49 4.02 -9.68 -3.22
N PHE A 50 2.81 -10.18 -3.45
CA PHE A 50 1.58 -9.41 -3.25
C PHE A 50 1.31 -9.12 -1.77
N ALA A 51 1.56 -10.09 -0.88
CA ALA A 51 1.46 -9.88 0.56
C ALA A 51 2.46 -8.83 1.05
N GLY A 52 3.71 -8.89 0.59
CA GLY A 52 4.75 -7.90 0.91
C GLY A 52 4.41 -6.51 0.39
N ALA A 53 3.95 -6.40 -0.86
CA ALA A 53 3.54 -5.13 -1.45
C ALA A 53 2.32 -4.52 -0.74
N GLY A 54 1.31 -5.33 -0.40
CA GLY A 54 0.14 -4.88 0.34
C GLY A 54 0.46 -4.45 1.77
N ALA A 55 1.32 -5.20 2.47
CA ALA A 55 1.80 -4.83 3.80
C ALA A 55 2.62 -3.53 3.77
N PHE A 56 3.49 -3.35 2.77
CA PHE A 56 4.25 -2.12 2.58
C PHE A 56 3.33 -0.92 2.29
N ALA A 57 2.33 -1.10 1.43
CA ALA A 57 1.35 -0.07 1.14
C ALA A 57 0.51 0.31 2.38
N LEU A 58 0.08 -0.66 3.19
CA LEU A 58 -0.56 -0.37 4.48
C LEU A 58 0.38 0.38 5.42
N TYR A 59 1.64 -0.01 5.49
CA TYR A 59 2.61 0.65 6.36
C TYR A 59 2.84 2.12 5.96
N GLU A 60 3.09 2.41 4.69
CA GLU A 60 3.29 3.81 4.22
C GLU A 60 2.00 4.63 4.26
N LEU A 61 0.86 4.08 3.83
CA LEU A 61 -0.38 4.86 3.69
C LEU A 61 -1.19 4.96 4.98
N VAL A 62 -1.22 3.90 5.78
CA VAL A 62 -2.06 3.80 6.99
C VAL A 62 -1.24 4.03 8.26
N TRP A 63 -0.11 3.33 8.43
CA TRP A 63 0.66 3.39 9.67
C TRP A 63 1.47 4.68 9.80
N LYS A 64 2.28 5.01 8.79
CA LYS A 64 3.01 6.27 8.72
C LYS A 64 2.06 7.44 8.49
N GLY A 65 1.06 7.21 7.64
CA GLY A 65 0.04 8.20 7.33
C GLY A 65 0.61 9.42 6.60
N PRO A 66 -0.22 10.41 6.27
CA PRO A 66 0.24 11.70 5.79
C PRO A 66 1.08 12.34 6.89
N ASP A 67 2.29 12.79 6.55
CA ASP A 67 3.13 13.58 7.43
C ASP A 67 2.26 14.73 7.99
N GLN A 68 2.06 14.77 9.31
CA GLN A 68 1.28 15.84 9.95
C GLN A 68 2.01 17.15 9.68
N ALA A 69 1.42 17.97 8.80
CA ALA A 69 1.84 19.34 8.55
C ALA A 69 1.43 20.25 9.71
#